data_AF-A0A2E5UIV5-F1
#
_entry.id   AF-A0A2E5UIV5-F1
#
_cell.length_a   1.000
_cell.length_b   1.000
_cell.length_c   1.000
_cell.angle_alpha   90.00
_cell.angle_beta   90.00
_cell.angle_gamma   90.00
#
_symmetry.space_group_name_H-M   'P 1'
#
loop_
_entity.id
_entity.type
_entity.pdbx_description
1 polymer ?
#
loop_
_entity_poly.entity_id
_entity_poly.type
_entity_poly.pdbx_seq_one_letter_code
_entity_poly.pdbx_strand_id
1 'polypeptide(L)'
;MSTRDLPVFPLVADPVRPEVLRDTPAVNVSVGPMGPEQGPKVGLITLGCDKNTVDSEKILATLVVNGARVSSEIEGSDVVLVNTCGFIQAAKEQSLETILQAADLRETGAVKALVVVGCMVERYKTELKKEIPEVDLFLGLTEMGSLIPELRGMGLLTEEVAQIPTMERPLRVLENETSHTSFLKISEGCDHTCAFCAIPSFRGLHRSAPLIELVAEAQALSRQGVREINIISQDTTWYGRDLKRKDSKSPLLPDLLSALVHDTDIPWFRLFYMYPSGITQEIVDLIGSNNSILPYLDMPIQHGSDKILRSMRRPENQKIIRERVGWLRESVPDLTLRTTVIVGFPGETEDDFKRMMDFLEEIAFERVGGFIYSLEDGTAAAEMSGRVPETLMRERLEQVMDLQRDISFQKNSALVGSRMEALVDETHADSPYFQEISPNGVFGIARTKGQAVDVDGVTHLHPTDELKSGELVTIEIQESEDYDLIGKVVV
;
A
#
# COMPACT_ATOMS: atom_id res chain seq x y z
N MET A 1 27.02 17.39 -2.56
CA MET A 1 25.74 17.33 -3.29
C MET A 1 25.85 18.22 -4.51
N SER A 2 26.16 17.64 -5.66
CA SER A 2 26.09 18.34 -6.95
C SER A 2 24.65 18.20 -7.43
N THR A 3 23.88 19.27 -7.48
CA THR A 3 22.57 19.31 -8.13
C THR A 3 22.78 19.06 -9.62
N ARG A 4 22.64 17.81 -10.06
CA ARG A 4 22.59 17.49 -11.49
C ARG A 4 21.18 17.88 -11.97
N ASP A 5 21.07 19.00 -12.68
CA ASP A 5 19.84 19.33 -13.41
C ASP A 5 19.63 18.25 -14.48
N LEU A 6 18.65 17.37 -14.27
CA LEU A 6 18.25 16.38 -15.27
C LEU A 6 17.25 17.05 -16.22
N PRO A 7 17.62 17.42 -17.46
CA PRO A 7 16.79 18.25 -18.35
C PRO A 7 15.42 17.65 -18.74
N VAL A 8 15.20 16.35 -18.49
CA VAL A 8 13.91 15.66 -18.73
C VAL A 8 13.10 15.48 -17.44
N PHE A 9 13.75 15.57 -16.27
CA PHE A 9 13.15 15.55 -14.94
C PHE A 9 13.69 16.75 -14.17
N PRO A 10 13.10 17.95 -14.30
CA PRO A 10 13.63 19.13 -13.63
C PRO A 10 13.57 18.91 -12.11
N LEU A 11 14.68 18.43 -11.54
CA LEU A 11 14.99 18.56 -10.13
C LEU A 11 15.09 20.07 -9.94
N VAL A 12 14.06 20.68 -9.38
CA VAL A 12 14.00 22.13 -9.24
C VAL A 12 15.25 22.57 -8.48
N ALA A 13 16.06 23.43 -9.11
CA ALA A 13 17.32 23.94 -8.58
C ALA A 13 17.08 24.94 -7.42
N ASP A 14 16.47 24.45 -6.33
CA ASP A 14 16.53 25.04 -5.00
C ASP A 14 16.02 24.00 -3.97
N PRO A 15 16.87 23.37 -3.15
CA PRO A 15 16.42 22.45 -2.11
C PRO A 15 15.97 23.24 -0.88
N VAL A 16 15.10 24.22 -1.05
CA VAL A 16 14.42 24.93 0.03
C VAL A 16 12.99 25.23 -0.40
N ARG A 17 12.18 24.19 -0.54
CA ARG A 17 10.78 24.33 -0.15
C ARG A 17 10.73 24.06 1.35
N PRO A 18 10.41 25.03 2.22
CA PRO A 18 10.29 24.81 3.67
C PRO A 18 9.17 23.80 4.05
N GLU A 19 8.45 23.27 3.06
CA GLU A 19 7.07 22.78 3.19
C GLU A 19 6.83 21.44 2.47
N VAL A 20 7.89 20.78 1.98
CA VAL A 20 7.86 19.33 1.78
C VAL A 20 8.36 18.74 3.08
N LEU A 21 7.48 18.09 3.86
CA LEU A 21 7.92 17.24 4.97
C LEU A 21 8.99 16.30 4.40
N ARG A 22 10.21 16.40 4.92
CA ARG A 22 11.35 15.53 4.56
C ARG A 22 11.14 14.07 4.99
N ASP A 23 9.96 13.74 5.49
CA ASP A 23 9.67 12.54 6.25
C ASP A 23 8.63 11.65 5.55
N THR A 24 8.72 11.50 4.23
CA THR A 24 8.36 10.18 3.66
C THR A 24 9.66 9.39 3.63
N PRO A 25 9.99 8.62 4.69
CA PRO A 25 11.13 7.73 4.63
C PRO A 25 10.96 6.81 3.41
N ALA A 26 12.06 6.48 2.74
CA ALA A 26 12.06 5.29 1.90
C ALA A 26 11.57 4.14 2.79
N VAL A 27 10.57 3.38 2.34
CA VAL A 27 10.14 2.19 3.07
C VAL A 27 11.25 1.17 2.90
N ASN A 28 12.21 1.22 3.82
CA ASN A 28 13.30 0.28 3.87
C ASN A 28 12.72 -1.03 4.42
N VAL A 29 12.42 -1.94 3.51
CA VAL A 29 12.08 -3.33 3.81
C VAL A 29 13.17 -3.88 4.73
N SER A 30 12.90 -4.00 6.03
CA SER A 30 13.89 -4.46 7.00
C SER A 30 13.92 -5.98 7.00
N VAL A 31 14.78 -6.55 6.14
CA VAL A 31 14.94 -8.01 6.02
C VAL A 31 16.26 -8.43 6.64
N GLY A 32 16.19 -9.46 7.50
CA GLY A 32 17.38 -10.12 8.03
C GLY A 32 18.16 -10.82 6.90
N PRO A 33 19.47 -11.09 7.07
CA PRO A 33 20.23 -11.79 6.05
C PRO A 33 19.64 -13.18 5.78
N MET A 34 19.15 -13.40 4.55
CA MET A 34 18.53 -14.66 4.11
C MET A 34 19.20 -15.19 2.84
N GLY A 35 19.29 -16.52 2.72
CA GLY A 35 19.97 -17.19 1.60
C GLY A 35 21.34 -17.77 2.00
N PRO A 36 22.08 -18.36 1.04
CA PRO A 36 23.34 -19.03 1.32
C PRO A 36 24.41 -18.03 1.80
N GLU A 37 25.20 -18.40 2.82
CA GLU A 37 26.16 -17.47 3.44
C GLU A 37 27.20 -16.91 2.47
N GLN A 38 27.60 -17.71 1.49
CA GLN A 38 28.59 -17.38 0.46
C GLN A 38 27.94 -16.83 -0.83
N GLY A 39 26.62 -16.65 -0.83
CA GLY A 39 25.89 -16.09 -1.96
C GLY A 39 26.21 -14.61 -2.18
N PRO A 40 26.06 -14.09 -3.41
CA PRO A 40 26.18 -12.66 -3.69
C PRO A 40 25.21 -11.86 -2.81
N LYS A 41 25.72 -10.80 -2.17
CA LYS A 41 24.93 -9.94 -1.29
C LYS A 41 24.05 -9.01 -2.10
N VAL A 42 22.76 -9.01 -1.81
CA VAL A 42 21.79 -8.20 -2.54
C VAL A 42 20.98 -7.34 -1.57
N GLY A 43 21.10 -6.03 -1.73
CA GLY A 43 20.28 -5.04 -1.06
C GLY A 43 19.08 -4.65 -1.92
N LEU A 44 17.94 -4.35 -1.30
CA LEU A 44 16.75 -3.85 -2.00
C LEU A 44 16.18 -2.64 -1.26
N ILE A 45 15.93 -1.57 -2.00
CA ILE A 45 15.22 -0.38 -1.53
C ILE A 45 13.85 -0.36 -2.20
N THR A 46 12.79 -0.30 -1.41
CA THR A 46 11.41 -0.29 -1.92
C THR A 46 10.78 1.07 -1.72
N LEU A 47 10.22 1.60 -2.80
CA LEU A 47 9.52 2.88 -2.80
C LEU A 47 8.14 2.70 -3.39
N GLY A 48 7.21 3.57 -2.97
CA GLY A 48 5.86 3.62 -3.52
C GLY A 48 4.81 3.10 -2.56
N CYS A 49 4.06 2.10 -2.99
CA CYS A 49 2.89 1.59 -2.28
C CYS A 49 2.99 0.10 -2.00
N ASP A 50 2.02 -0.44 -1.26
CA ASP A 50 1.91 -1.85 -0.85
C ASP A 50 2.09 -2.85 -2.00
N LYS A 51 1.69 -2.47 -3.22
CA LYS A 51 1.86 -3.29 -4.43
C LYS A 51 3.34 -3.46 -4.76
N ASN A 52 4.12 -2.40 -4.63
CA ASN A 52 5.57 -2.43 -4.78
C ASN A 52 6.23 -3.22 -3.64
N THR A 53 5.68 -3.20 -2.42
CA THR A 53 6.14 -4.06 -1.31
C THR A 53 5.97 -5.53 -1.67
N VAL A 54 4.78 -5.96 -2.10
CA VAL A 54 4.56 -7.35 -2.56
C VAL A 54 5.50 -7.74 -3.71
N ASP A 55 5.71 -6.84 -4.68
CA ASP A 55 6.65 -7.08 -5.79
C ASP A 55 8.08 -7.27 -5.28
N SER A 56 8.50 -6.45 -4.32
CA SER A 56 9.82 -6.51 -3.68
C SER A 56 10.05 -7.83 -2.97
N GLU A 57 9.11 -8.28 -2.16
CA GLU A 57 9.22 -9.54 -1.41
C GLU A 57 9.28 -10.76 -2.34
N LYS A 58 8.56 -10.74 -3.47
CA LYS A 58 8.63 -11.78 -4.51
C LYS A 58 9.97 -11.74 -5.25
N ILE A 59 10.53 -10.56 -5.51
CA ILE A 59 11.86 -10.38 -6.08
C ILE A 59 12.92 -10.98 -5.14
N LEU A 60 12.87 -10.64 -3.85
CA LEU A 60 13.78 -11.17 -2.84
C LEU A 60 13.71 -12.70 -2.75
N ALA A 61 12.50 -13.26 -2.69
CA ALA A 61 12.31 -14.71 -2.70
C ALA A 61 12.92 -15.37 -3.94
N THR A 62 12.71 -14.78 -5.12
CA THR A 62 13.29 -15.27 -6.37
C THR A 62 14.83 -15.22 -6.35
N LEU A 63 15.42 -14.15 -5.81
CA LEU A 63 16.86 -14.00 -5.67
C LEU A 63 17.45 -15.05 -4.71
N VAL A 64 16.83 -15.27 -3.54
CA VAL A 64 17.24 -16.29 -2.56
C VAL A 64 17.23 -17.69 -3.18
N VAL A 65 16.17 -18.05 -3.90
CA VAL A 65 16.07 -19.35 -4.60
C VAL A 65 17.16 -19.52 -5.66
N ASN A 66 17.68 -18.42 -6.21
CA ASN A 66 18.75 -18.41 -7.21
C ASN A 66 20.14 -18.13 -6.61
N GLY A 67 20.31 -18.32 -5.30
CA GLY A 67 21.62 -18.32 -4.64
C GLY A 67 22.10 -16.97 -4.13
N ALA A 68 21.28 -15.93 -4.16
CA ALA A 68 21.60 -14.64 -3.56
C ALA A 68 21.45 -14.67 -2.04
N ARG A 69 22.29 -13.90 -1.35
CA ARG A 69 22.13 -13.56 0.06
C ARG A 69 21.49 -12.17 0.16
N VAL A 70 20.20 -12.11 0.49
CA VAL A 70 19.47 -10.83 0.55
C VAL A 70 19.53 -10.24 1.96
N SER A 71 19.57 -8.92 2.06
CA SER A 71 19.49 -8.18 3.33
C SER A 71 19.00 -6.74 3.11
N SER A 72 18.62 -6.04 4.18
CA SER A 72 18.36 -4.60 4.14
C SER A 72 19.62 -3.72 4.05
N GLU A 73 20.82 -4.29 4.22
CA GLU A 73 22.07 -3.55 4.11
C GLU A 73 22.39 -3.17 2.64
N ILE A 74 22.52 -1.87 2.37
CA ILE A 74 22.85 -1.35 1.03
C ILE A 74 24.37 -1.24 0.84
N GLU A 75 25.08 -0.66 1.81
CA GLU A 75 26.54 -0.54 1.75
C GLU A 75 27.22 -1.91 1.84
N GLY A 76 28.13 -2.20 0.91
CA GLY A 76 28.83 -3.49 0.86
C GLY A 76 28.02 -4.63 0.23
N SER A 77 26.85 -4.34 -0.36
CA SER A 77 26.13 -5.28 -1.22
C SER A 77 26.79 -5.40 -2.60
N ASP A 78 26.77 -6.61 -3.16
CA ASP A 78 27.23 -6.84 -4.53
C ASP A 78 26.28 -6.20 -5.54
N VAL A 79 24.97 -6.31 -5.29
CA VAL A 79 23.92 -5.71 -6.11
C VAL A 79 22.97 -4.93 -5.24
N VAL A 80 22.61 -3.72 -5.67
CA VAL A 80 21.50 -2.97 -5.07
C VAL A 80 20.37 -2.86 -6.08
N LEU A 81 19.18 -3.29 -5.66
CA LEU A 81 17.94 -3.10 -6.40
C LEU A 81 17.19 -1.89 -5.83
N VAL A 82 16.66 -1.04 -6.69
CA VAL A 82 15.76 0.06 -6.30
C VAL A 82 14.42 -0.15 -7.00
N ASN A 83 13.37 -0.50 -6.24
CA ASN A 83 12.01 -0.66 -6.77
C ASN A 83 11.24 0.66 -6.66
N THR A 84 10.99 1.27 -7.80
CA THR A 84 10.57 2.68 -7.92
C THR A 84 9.06 2.87 -8.09
N CYS A 85 8.59 4.04 -7.69
CA CYS A 85 7.23 4.50 -7.94
C CYS A 85 7.22 5.52 -9.09
N GLY A 86 6.26 5.40 -10.00
CA GLY A 86 6.16 6.22 -11.21
C GLY A 86 4.85 7.01 -11.33
N PHE A 87 4.06 7.07 -10.24
CA PHE A 87 2.69 7.57 -10.31
C PHE A 87 2.58 9.04 -9.86
N ILE A 88 2.64 9.34 -8.56
CA ILE A 88 2.54 10.72 -8.06
C ILE A 88 3.89 11.45 -8.14
N GLN A 89 3.85 12.77 -8.36
CA GLN A 89 5.07 13.58 -8.55
C GLN A 89 6.07 13.45 -7.40
N ALA A 90 5.62 13.58 -6.15
CA ALA A 90 6.49 13.44 -4.98
C ALA A 90 7.20 12.07 -4.92
N ALA A 91 6.51 10.98 -5.28
CA ALA A 91 7.10 9.64 -5.28
C ALA A 91 8.08 9.42 -6.45
N LYS A 92 7.89 10.11 -7.58
CA LYS A 92 8.87 10.12 -8.68
C LYS A 92 10.15 10.84 -8.26
N GLU A 93 10.02 11.99 -7.62
CA GLU A 93 11.16 12.76 -7.09
C GLU A 93 11.95 11.94 -6.07
N GLN A 94 11.26 11.33 -5.10
CA GLN A 94 11.87 10.42 -4.13
C GLN A 94 12.57 9.23 -4.79
N SER A 95 11.94 8.64 -5.82
CA SER A 95 12.54 7.54 -6.59
C SER A 95 13.83 7.97 -7.29
N LEU A 96 13.84 9.16 -7.89
CA LEU A 96 14.99 9.71 -8.58
C LEU A 96 16.15 10.01 -7.61
N GLU A 97 15.86 10.66 -6.48
CA GLU A 97 16.87 10.93 -5.45
C GLU A 97 17.50 9.65 -4.91
N THR A 98 16.69 8.62 -4.65
CA THR A 98 17.17 7.32 -4.16
C THR A 98 18.05 6.62 -5.19
N ILE A 99 17.69 6.66 -6.47
CA ILE A 99 18.54 6.10 -7.54
C ILE A 99 19.89 6.82 -7.59
N LEU A 100 19.90 8.15 -7.49
CA LEU A 100 21.14 8.93 -7.52
C LEU A 100 22.04 8.61 -6.31
N GLN A 101 21.47 8.46 -5.12
CA GLN A 101 22.21 8.02 -3.93
C GLN A 101 22.82 6.62 -4.13
N ALA A 102 22.06 5.68 -4.68
CA ALA A 102 22.57 4.35 -4.98
C ALA A 102 23.62 4.36 -6.10
N ALA A 103 23.50 5.27 -7.08
CA ALA A 103 24.48 5.46 -8.14
C ALA A 103 25.82 5.97 -7.59
N ASP A 104 25.80 6.89 -6.62
CA ASP A 104 27.00 7.36 -5.92
C ASP A 104 27.72 6.19 -5.20
N LEU A 105 26.97 5.26 -4.59
CA LEU A 105 27.55 4.06 -3.96
C LEU A 105 28.18 3.10 -4.98
N ARG A 106 27.59 2.98 -6.17
CA ARG A 106 28.19 2.24 -7.29
C ARG A 106 29.47 2.89 -7.78
N GLU A 107 29.48 4.21 -8.00
CA GLU A 107 30.65 4.96 -8.48
C GLU A 107 31.84 4.86 -7.50
N THR A 108 31.56 4.89 -6.19
CA THR A 108 32.58 4.74 -5.15
C THR A 108 33.08 3.30 -4.97
N GLY A 109 32.43 2.33 -5.61
CA GLY A 109 32.75 0.91 -5.52
C GLY A 109 32.25 0.22 -4.24
N ALA A 110 31.41 0.89 -3.45
CA ALA A 110 30.72 0.30 -2.30
C ALA A 110 29.64 -0.71 -2.73
N VAL A 111 29.17 -0.60 -3.97
CA VAL A 111 28.24 -1.52 -4.63
C VAL A 111 28.79 -1.90 -6.01
N LYS A 112 28.69 -3.17 -6.42
CA LYS A 112 29.22 -3.61 -7.72
C LYS A 112 28.27 -3.35 -8.88
N ALA A 113 26.96 -3.44 -8.64
CA ALA A 113 25.96 -3.16 -9.65
C ALA A 113 24.68 -2.53 -9.08
N LEU A 114 24.11 -1.60 -9.84
CA LEU A 114 22.83 -0.95 -9.55
C LEU A 114 21.77 -1.39 -10.55
N VAL A 115 20.68 -1.93 -10.04
CA VAL A 115 19.52 -2.34 -10.82
C VAL A 115 18.31 -1.52 -10.39
N VAL A 116 17.65 -0.87 -11.34
CA VAL A 116 16.44 -0.09 -11.07
C VAL A 116 15.24 -0.80 -11.69
N VAL A 117 14.21 -1.02 -10.89
CA VAL A 117 12.99 -1.72 -11.29
C VAL A 117 11.73 -0.92 -10.94
N GLY A 118 10.57 -1.39 -11.38
CA GLY A 118 9.28 -0.89 -10.92
C GLY A 118 8.57 0.08 -11.86
N CYS A 119 7.62 0.84 -11.32
CA CYS A 119 6.68 1.64 -12.10
C CYS A 119 7.35 2.77 -12.88
N MET A 120 8.38 3.41 -12.30
CA MET A 120 9.04 4.54 -12.96
C MET A 120 9.79 4.08 -14.20
N VAL A 121 10.44 2.91 -14.12
CA VAL A 121 11.14 2.29 -15.24
C VAL A 121 10.18 1.92 -16.36
N GLU A 122 9.05 1.29 -16.04
CA GLU A 122 8.05 0.91 -17.04
C GLU A 122 7.57 2.10 -17.88
N ARG A 123 7.48 3.30 -17.26
CA ARG A 123 6.98 4.50 -17.94
C ARG A 123 8.07 5.34 -18.61
N TYR A 124 9.25 5.44 -18.01
CA TYR A 124 10.29 6.40 -18.39
C TYR A 124 11.64 5.73 -18.69
N LYS A 125 11.63 4.46 -19.11
CA LYS A 125 12.85 3.66 -19.32
C LYS A 125 13.88 4.37 -20.22
N THR A 126 13.42 4.99 -21.30
CA THR A 126 14.30 5.59 -22.32
C THR A 126 14.99 6.83 -21.75
N GLU A 127 14.22 7.67 -21.07
CA GLU A 127 14.66 8.89 -20.41
C GLU A 127 15.63 8.55 -19.28
N LEU A 128 15.27 7.62 -18.39
CA LEU A 128 16.12 7.21 -17.27
C LEU A 128 17.46 6.63 -17.73
N LYS A 129 17.47 5.80 -18.79
CA LYS A 129 18.71 5.27 -19.38
C LYS A 129 19.63 6.37 -19.93
N LYS A 130 19.04 7.44 -20.47
CA LYS A 130 19.79 8.57 -21.02
C LYS A 130 20.35 9.47 -19.92
N GLU A 131 19.57 9.70 -18.88
CA GLU A 131 19.87 10.67 -17.82
C GLU A 131 20.70 10.07 -16.66
N ILE A 132 20.60 8.76 -16.41
CA ILE A 132 21.33 8.05 -15.35
C ILE A 132 22.03 6.81 -15.93
N PRO A 133 23.05 7.00 -16.80
CA PRO A 133 23.80 5.90 -17.42
C PRO A 133 24.62 5.07 -16.41
N GLU A 134 24.71 5.52 -15.16
CA GLU A 134 25.36 4.82 -14.05
C GLU A 134 24.56 3.59 -13.60
N VAL A 135 23.28 3.48 -13.93
CA VAL A 135 22.50 2.28 -13.63
C VAL A 135 22.85 1.17 -14.63
N ASP A 136 23.22 -0.01 -14.11
CA ASP A 136 23.62 -1.14 -14.95
C ASP A 136 22.44 -1.79 -15.67
N LEU A 137 21.28 -1.85 -14.99
CA LEU A 137 20.11 -2.54 -15.51
C LEU A 137 18.82 -1.83 -15.13
N PHE A 138 17.95 -1.64 -16.12
CA PHE A 138 16.60 -1.12 -15.96
C PHE A 138 15.58 -2.17 -16.39
N LEU A 139 14.73 -2.63 -15.46
CA LEU A 139 13.64 -3.57 -15.75
C LEU A 139 12.28 -2.99 -15.36
N GLY A 140 11.37 -2.94 -16.33
CA GLY A 140 9.96 -2.72 -16.06
C GLY A 140 9.31 -3.90 -15.32
N LEU A 141 8.10 -3.69 -14.82
CA LEU A 141 7.29 -4.71 -14.16
C LEU A 141 7.04 -5.92 -15.07
N THR A 142 6.93 -5.69 -16.38
CA THR A 142 6.69 -6.76 -17.37
C THR A 142 7.95 -7.53 -17.75
N GLU A 143 9.14 -7.02 -17.40
CA GLU A 143 10.44 -7.57 -17.79
C GLU A 143 11.10 -8.37 -16.65
N MET A 144 10.44 -8.48 -15.48
CA MET A 144 11.02 -9.08 -14.28
C MET A 144 11.50 -10.53 -14.45
N GLY A 145 10.95 -11.28 -15.41
CA GLY A 145 11.43 -12.62 -15.75
C GLY A 145 12.87 -12.67 -16.29
N SER A 146 13.41 -11.53 -16.75
CA SER A 146 14.80 -11.40 -17.20
C SER A 146 15.80 -11.07 -16.10
N LEU A 147 15.35 -10.74 -14.89
CA LEU A 147 16.22 -10.32 -13.79
C LEU A 147 17.34 -11.33 -13.51
N ILE A 148 16.99 -12.61 -13.31
CA ILE A 148 17.97 -13.65 -13.02
C ILE A 148 18.92 -13.91 -14.20
N PRO A 149 18.44 -14.09 -15.45
CA PRO A 149 19.31 -14.18 -16.62
C PRO A 149 20.30 -13.02 -16.77
N GLU A 150 19.85 -11.78 -16.59
CA GLU A 150 20.69 -10.57 -16.72
C GLU A 150 21.76 -10.53 -15.63
N LEU A 151 21.38 -10.77 -14.36
CA LEU A 151 22.33 -10.82 -13.25
C LEU A 151 23.38 -11.94 -13.42
N ARG A 152 22.99 -13.10 -13.97
CA ARG A 152 23.95 -14.16 -14.34
C ARG A 152 24.86 -13.73 -15.48
N GLY A 153 24.31 -13.08 -16.52
CA GLY A 153 25.08 -12.55 -17.64
C GLY A 153 26.12 -11.52 -17.23
N MET A 154 25.84 -10.75 -16.18
CA MET A 154 26.77 -9.81 -15.54
C MET A 154 27.78 -10.48 -14.59
N GLY A 155 27.66 -11.79 -14.34
CA GLY A 155 28.49 -12.51 -13.38
C GLY A 155 28.19 -12.18 -11.92
N LEU A 156 27.01 -11.63 -11.63
CA LEU A 156 26.57 -11.21 -10.30
C LEU A 156 25.77 -12.29 -9.56
N LEU A 157 25.27 -13.30 -10.29
CA LEU A 157 24.68 -14.51 -9.73
C LEU A 157 25.37 -15.75 -10.33
N THR A 158 25.45 -16.82 -9.54
CA THR A 158 26.02 -18.10 -9.96
C THR A 158 24.98 -18.95 -10.69
N GLU A 159 25.44 -19.86 -11.56
CA GLU A 159 24.61 -20.91 -12.17
C GLU A 159 24.24 -22.02 -11.16
N GLU A 160 24.99 -22.12 -10.06
CA GLU A 160 24.68 -23.03 -8.96
C GLU A 160 23.43 -22.54 -8.23
N VAL A 161 22.29 -23.16 -8.55
CA VAL A 161 21.02 -22.96 -7.84
C VAL A 161 21.20 -23.47 -6.41
N ALA A 162 20.82 -22.65 -5.43
CA ALA A 162 20.77 -23.09 -4.04
C ALA A 162 20.00 -24.40 -3.95
N GLN A 163 20.54 -25.41 -3.26
CA GLN A 163 19.87 -26.70 -3.03
C GLN A 163 18.72 -26.55 -2.02
N ILE A 164 17.84 -25.57 -2.22
CA ILE A 164 16.60 -25.45 -1.47
C ILE A 164 15.60 -26.38 -2.15
N PRO A 165 15.15 -27.46 -1.47
CA PRO A 165 14.08 -28.31 -1.96
C PRO A 165 12.89 -27.45 -2.40
N THR A 166 12.22 -27.81 -3.50
CA THR A 166 11.12 -26.99 -4.05
C THR A 166 10.03 -26.66 -3.01
N MET A 167 9.79 -27.56 -2.06
CA MET A 167 8.82 -27.38 -0.97
C MET A 167 9.26 -26.37 0.12
N GLU A 168 10.57 -26.10 0.21
CA GLU A 168 11.17 -25.20 1.20
C GLU A 168 11.48 -23.82 0.61
N ARG A 169 11.16 -23.60 -0.67
CA ARG A 169 11.38 -22.32 -1.33
C ARG A 169 10.41 -21.28 -0.78
N PRO A 170 10.90 -20.16 -0.21
CA PRO A 170 10.01 -19.09 0.20
C PRO A 170 9.29 -18.54 -1.02
N LEU A 171 7.97 -18.39 -0.95
CA LEU A 171 7.21 -17.64 -1.96
C LEU A 171 7.44 -16.14 -1.82
N ARG A 172 7.73 -15.69 -0.59
CA ARG A 172 8.02 -14.31 -0.19
C ARG A 172 9.05 -14.30 0.93
N VAL A 173 9.81 -13.21 0.96
CA VAL A 173 10.70 -12.84 2.06
C VAL A 173 10.06 -11.63 2.73
N LEU A 174 9.46 -11.84 3.91
CA LEU A 174 8.70 -10.81 4.62
C LEU A 174 9.62 -9.80 5.31
N GLU A 175 9.08 -8.62 5.56
CA GLU A 175 9.67 -7.63 6.45
C GLU A 175 9.67 -8.13 7.89
N ASN A 176 10.76 -7.87 8.63
CA ASN A 176 10.94 -8.38 9.99
C ASN A 176 10.09 -7.62 11.02
N GLU A 177 9.84 -6.32 10.82
CA GLU A 177 9.21 -5.47 11.84
C GLU A 177 7.72 -5.76 12.02
N THR A 178 7.00 -6.08 10.95
CA THR A 178 5.56 -6.42 11.00
C THR A 178 5.27 -7.78 10.37
N SER A 179 6.08 -8.80 10.67
CA SER A 179 5.97 -10.13 10.04
C SER A 179 4.61 -10.82 10.22
N HIS A 180 3.80 -10.37 11.18
CA HIS A 180 2.45 -10.85 11.44
C HIS A 180 1.37 -10.20 10.54
N THR A 181 1.71 -9.22 9.71
CA THR A 181 0.81 -8.61 8.72
C THR A 181 1.45 -8.68 7.34
N SER A 182 0.67 -9.03 6.32
CA SER A 182 1.19 -9.09 4.95
C SER A 182 0.13 -8.68 3.93
N PHE A 183 0.56 -8.12 2.81
CA PHE A 183 -0.33 -7.78 1.70
C PHE A 183 -0.50 -8.97 0.76
N LEU A 184 -1.67 -9.22 0.19
CA LEU A 184 -1.88 -10.22 -0.87
C LEU A 184 -2.34 -9.52 -2.14
N LYS A 185 -1.47 -9.47 -3.15
CA LYS A 185 -1.79 -8.86 -4.45
C LYS A 185 -2.56 -9.84 -5.33
N ILE A 186 -3.86 -9.63 -5.49
CA ILE A 186 -4.77 -10.58 -6.16
C ILE A 186 -4.90 -10.36 -7.67
N SER A 187 -4.56 -9.16 -8.15
CA SER A 187 -4.59 -8.80 -9.56
C SER A 187 -3.62 -7.65 -9.87
N GLU A 188 -3.31 -7.48 -11.15
CA GLU A 188 -2.43 -6.44 -11.67
C GLU A 188 -3.11 -5.70 -12.83
N GLY A 189 -2.82 -4.40 -12.96
CA GLY A 189 -3.40 -3.56 -14.00
C GLY A 189 -4.87 -3.22 -13.75
N CYS A 190 -5.46 -2.43 -14.67
CA CYS A 190 -6.80 -1.88 -14.49
C CYS A 190 -7.48 -1.62 -15.84
N ASP A 191 -8.76 -2.04 -15.96
CA ASP A 191 -9.59 -1.81 -17.15
C ASP A 191 -10.35 -0.46 -17.11
N HIS A 192 -10.35 0.23 -15.96
CA HIS A 192 -11.01 1.53 -15.84
C HIS A 192 -10.29 2.61 -16.65
N THR A 193 -11.08 3.54 -17.18
CA THR A 193 -10.59 4.66 -18.00
C THR A 193 -10.67 6.00 -17.25
N CYS A 194 -10.45 5.97 -15.93
CA CYS A 194 -10.50 7.15 -15.06
C CYS A 194 -9.62 8.27 -15.64
N ALA A 195 -10.18 9.47 -15.80
CA ALA A 195 -9.54 10.55 -16.55
C ALA A 195 -8.20 11.00 -15.97
N PHE A 196 -8.01 10.88 -14.65
CA PHE A 196 -6.79 11.25 -13.92
C PHE A 196 -5.77 10.11 -13.80
N CYS A 197 -6.11 8.88 -14.19
CA CYS A 197 -5.31 7.71 -13.84
C CYS A 197 -4.48 7.22 -15.03
N ALA A 198 -3.15 7.22 -14.86
CA ALA A 198 -2.21 6.70 -15.84
C ALA A 198 -1.98 5.18 -15.75
N ILE A 199 -2.49 4.49 -14.72
CA ILE A 199 -2.22 3.06 -14.45
C ILE A 199 -2.38 2.14 -15.68
N PRO A 200 -3.45 2.23 -16.49
CA PRO A 200 -3.61 1.35 -17.65
C PRO A 200 -2.47 1.46 -18.67
N SER A 201 -1.77 2.60 -18.73
CA SER A 201 -0.69 2.83 -19.69
C SER A 201 0.61 2.10 -19.36
N PHE A 202 0.90 1.86 -18.07
CA PHE A 202 2.17 1.24 -17.65
C PHE A 202 1.99 -0.09 -16.91
N ARG A 203 0.92 -0.29 -16.12
CA ARG A 203 0.62 -1.63 -15.52
C ARG A 203 -0.21 -2.53 -16.45
N GLY A 204 -0.75 -1.96 -17.53
CA GLY A 204 -1.56 -2.65 -18.53
C GLY A 204 -2.98 -2.94 -18.08
N LEU A 205 -3.69 -3.72 -18.90
CA LEU A 205 -5.07 -4.16 -18.63
C LEU A 205 -5.16 -5.11 -17.45
N HIS A 206 -6.35 -5.23 -16.87
CA HIS A 206 -6.57 -6.05 -15.68
C HIS A 206 -6.25 -7.53 -15.92
N ARG A 207 -5.49 -8.12 -15.00
CA ARG A 207 -5.12 -9.53 -14.98
C ARG A 207 -5.25 -10.08 -13.57
N SER A 208 -6.14 -11.05 -13.38
CA SER A 208 -6.32 -11.71 -12.08
C SER A 208 -5.34 -12.85 -11.89
N ALA A 209 -4.80 -13.00 -10.67
CA ALA A 209 -4.04 -14.18 -10.31
C ALA A 209 -4.97 -15.39 -10.13
N PRO A 210 -4.53 -16.61 -10.48
CA PRO A 210 -5.32 -17.82 -10.29
C PRO A 210 -5.67 -18.07 -8.82
N LEU A 211 -6.91 -18.48 -8.53
CA LEU A 211 -7.42 -18.76 -7.19
C LEU A 211 -6.50 -19.70 -6.39
N ILE A 212 -6.09 -20.82 -7.02
CA ILE A 212 -5.27 -21.86 -6.38
C ILE A 212 -3.91 -21.29 -5.95
N GLU A 213 -3.33 -20.40 -6.74
CA GLU A 213 -2.04 -19.76 -6.42
C GLU A 213 -2.19 -18.79 -5.26
N LEU A 214 -3.26 -18.00 -5.22
CA LEU A 214 -3.54 -17.06 -4.12
C LEU A 214 -3.79 -17.77 -2.80
N VAL A 215 -4.57 -18.87 -2.82
CA VAL A 215 -4.79 -19.70 -1.62
C VAL A 215 -3.49 -20.33 -1.16
N ALA A 216 -2.67 -20.87 -2.07
CA ALA A 216 -1.37 -21.44 -1.71
C ALA A 216 -0.40 -20.38 -1.13
N GLU A 217 -0.41 -19.15 -1.67
CA GLU A 217 0.35 -18.01 -1.13
C GLU A 217 -0.13 -17.65 0.29
N ALA A 218 -1.45 -17.53 0.50
CA ALA A 218 -2.02 -17.24 1.82
C ALA A 218 -1.74 -18.36 2.85
N GLN A 219 -1.78 -19.62 2.44
CA GLN A 219 -1.39 -20.76 3.30
C GLN A 219 0.10 -20.71 3.67
N ALA A 220 0.97 -20.29 2.75
CA ALA A 220 2.39 -20.11 3.04
C ALA A 220 2.63 -18.98 4.05
N LEU A 221 1.92 -17.85 3.89
CA LEU A 221 1.95 -16.73 4.82
C LEU A 221 1.45 -17.15 6.21
N SER A 222 0.36 -17.93 6.27
CA SER A 222 -0.16 -18.49 7.53
C SER A 222 0.88 -19.35 8.26
N ARG A 223 1.62 -20.21 7.53
CA ARG A 223 2.73 -21.00 8.10
C ARG A 223 3.91 -20.16 8.59
N GLN A 224 4.07 -18.94 8.08
CA GLN A 224 5.10 -17.99 8.53
C GLN A 224 4.65 -17.15 9.74
N GLY A 225 3.43 -17.36 10.25
CA GLY A 225 2.92 -16.66 11.43
C GLY A 225 2.13 -15.38 11.11
N VAL A 226 1.81 -15.12 9.83
CA VAL A 226 0.95 -14.00 9.45
C VAL A 226 -0.43 -14.16 10.09
N ARG A 227 -0.94 -13.09 10.68
CA ARG A 227 -2.23 -12.97 11.36
C ARG A 227 -3.22 -12.09 10.61
N GLU A 228 -2.73 -11.16 9.79
CA GLU A 228 -3.55 -10.28 8.96
C GLU A 228 -3.07 -10.30 7.51
N ILE A 229 -3.99 -10.56 6.58
CA ILE A 229 -3.77 -10.42 5.14
C ILE A 229 -4.55 -9.22 4.61
N ASN A 230 -3.82 -8.22 4.11
CA ASN A 230 -4.36 -7.05 3.43
C ASN A 230 -4.51 -7.35 1.93
N ILE A 231 -5.74 -7.57 1.47
CA ILE A 231 -6.05 -7.91 0.07
C ILE A 231 -6.02 -6.64 -0.78
N ILE A 232 -5.11 -6.61 -1.74
CA ILE A 232 -4.85 -5.42 -2.57
C ILE A 232 -4.88 -5.72 -4.07
N SER A 233 -5.29 -4.71 -4.83
CA SER A 233 -5.04 -4.59 -6.27
C SER A 233 -5.29 -3.13 -6.70
N GLN A 234 -5.36 -2.85 -8.00
CA GLN A 234 -5.80 -1.54 -8.51
C GLN A 234 -7.33 -1.36 -8.39
N ASP A 235 -8.08 -2.45 -8.51
CA ASP A 235 -9.51 -2.53 -8.22
C ASP A 235 -9.83 -3.97 -7.77
N THR A 236 -10.01 -4.14 -6.46
CA THR A 236 -10.22 -5.45 -5.84
C THR A 236 -11.57 -6.04 -6.26
N THR A 237 -12.58 -5.21 -6.50
CA THR A 237 -13.92 -5.63 -6.94
C THR A 237 -13.96 -6.20 -8.36
N TRP A 238 -12.89 -5.99 -9.13
CA TRP A 238 -12.79 -6.46 -10.51
C TRP A 238 -12.21 -7.87 -10.64
N TYR A 239 -11.71 -8.45 -9.55
CA TYR A 239 -11.08 -9.77 -9.55
C TYR A 239 -11.94 -10.84 -10.23
N GLY A 240 -11.29 -11.65 -11.07
CA GLY A 240 -11.85 -12.80 -11.75
C GLY A 240 -12.68 -12.46 -12.99
N ARG A 241 -13.02 -11.19 -13.25
CA ARG A 241 -13.85 -10.80 -14.42
C ARG A 241 -13.13 -11.06 -15.75
N ASP A 242 -11.83 -10.85 -15.80
CA ASP A 242 -10.98 -11.15 -16.97
C ASP A 242 -10.91 -12.68 -17.24
N LEU A 243 -10.86 -13.49 -16.19
CA LEU A 243 -10.91 -14.95 -16.27
C LEU A 243 -12.30 -15.43 -16.70
N LYS A 244 -13.37 -14.82 -16.14
CA LYS A 244 -14.76 -15.19 -16.41
C LYS A 244 -15.21 -14.90 -17.85
N ARG A 245 -14.59 -13.91 -18.49
CA ARG A 245 -14.74 -13.64 -19.94
C ARG A 245 -14.23 -14.80 -20.80
N LYS A 246 -13.26 -15.59 -20.31
CA LYS A 246 -12.67 -16.74 -21.01
C LYS A 246 -13.34 -18.06 -20.62
N ASP A 247 -13.68 -18.23 -19.34
CA ASP A 247 -14.38 -19.39 -18.81
C ASP A 247 -15.44 -18.94 -17.78
N SER A 248 -16.72 -19.18 -18.08
CA SER A 248 -17.85 -18.76 -17.24
C SER A 248 -17.86 -19.34 -15.82
N LYS A 249 -17.11 -20.41 -15.59
CA LYS A 249 -16.93 -21.04 -14.27
C LYS A 249 -15.80 -20.43 -13.44
N SER A 250 -15.07 -19.47 -13.99
CA SER A 250 -13.97 -18.83 -13.26
C SER A 250 -14.47 -18.12 -12.00
N PRO A 251 -13.72 -18.21 -10.90
CA PRO A 251 -14.09 -17.60 -9.62
C PRO A 251 -14.07 -16.06 -9.73
N LEU A 252 -14.91 -15.43 -8.91
CA LEU A 252 -14.94 -13.98 -8.67
C LEU A 252 -14.44 -13.67 -7.25
N LEU A 253 -14.48 -12.40 -6.87
CA LEU A 253 -14.03 -11.97 -5.54
C LEU A 253 -14.71 -12.73 -4.38
N PRO A 254 -16.04 -12.96 -4.35
CA PRO A 254 -16.66 -13.74 -3.28
C PRO A 254 -16.12 -15.17 -3.15
N ASP A 255 -15.84 -15.83 -4.29
CA ASP A 255 -15.26 -17.17 -4.31
C ASP A 255 -13.84 -17.17 -3.71
N LEU A 256 -13.04 -16.16 -4.06
CA LEU A 256 -11.69 -15.97 -3.49
C LEU A 256 -11.74 -15.73 -1.98
N LEU A 257 -12.57 -14.80 -1.53
CA LEU A 257 -12.69 -14.48 -0.10
C LEU A 257 -13.17 -15.69 0.70
N SER A 258 -14.14 -16.44 0.17
CA SER A 258 -14.64 -17.67 0.79
C SER A 258 -13.55 -18.74 0.88
N ALA A 259 -12.77 -18.93 -0.18
CA ALA A 259 -11.66 -19.88 -0.20
C ALA A 259 -10.54 -19.47 0.78
N LEU A 260 -10.18 -18.19 0.84
CA LEU A 260 -9.16 -17.68 1.77
C LEU A 260 -9.56 -17.92 3.23
N VAL A 261 -10.82 -17.66 3.58
CA VAL A 261 -11.29 -17.90 4.96
C VAL A 261 -11.40 -19.39 5.27
N HIS A 262 -11.82 -20.23 4.33
CA HIS A 262 -12.00 -21.65 4.57
C HIS A 262 -10.68 -22.44 4.57
N ASP A 263 -9.75 -22.09 3.67
CA ASP A 263 -8.55 -22.88 3.39
C ASP A 263 -7.28 -22.36 4.09
N THR A 264 -7.41 -21.39 5.00
CA THR A 264 -6.28 -20.84 5.78
C THR A 264 -6.66 -20.60 7.24
N ASP A 265 -5.66 -20.60 8.13
CA ASP A 265 -5.83 -20.27 9.55
C ASP A 265 -5.57 -18.78 9.84
N ILE A 266 -5.69 -17.90 8.83
CA ILE A 266 -5.47 -16.46 8.98
C ILE A 266 -6.67 -15.83 9.69
N PRO A 267 -6.48 -15.19 10.85
CA PRO A 267 -7.57 -14.51 11.55
C PRO A 267 -8.20 -13.38 10.75
N TRP A 268 -7.40 -12.49 10.15
CA TRP A 268 -7.91 -11.22 9.61
C TRP A 268 -7.62 -11.07 8.11
N PHE A 269 -8.65 -10.76 7.34
CA PHE A 269 -8.59 -10.36 5.94
C PHE A 269 -9.16 -8.96 5.78
N ARG A 270 -8.37 -8.03 5.26
CA ARG A 270 -8.76 -6.63 5.07
C ARG A 270 -8.85 -6.29 3.59
N LEU A 271 -9.89 -5.55 3.19
CA LEU A 271 -10.15 -5.24 1.78
C LEU A 271 -9.80 -3.78 1.46
N PHE A 272 -8.90 -3.60 0.48
CA PHE A 272 -8.53 -2.28 -0.02
C PHE A 272 -8.94 -2.04 -1.46
N TYR A 273 -8.94 -0.77 -1.89
CA TYR A 273 -9.12 -0.38 -3.28
C TYR A 273 -10.45 -0.91 -3.86
N MET A 274 -11.53 -0.81 -3.08
CA MET A 274 -12.85 -1.30 -3.43
C MET A 274 -13.62 -0.27 -4.24
N TYR A 275 -13.76 -0.52 -5.53
CA TYR A 275 -14.47 0.41 -6.41
C TYR A 275 -15.99 0.40 -6.13
N PRO A 276 -16.64 1.55 -5.82
CA PRO A 276 -18.03 1.56 -5.36
C PRO A 276 -19.00 0.79 -6.26
N SER A 277 -18.90 0.96 -7.59
CA SER A 277 -19.78 0.29 -8.55
C SER A 277 -19.59 -1.23 -8.62
N GLY A 278 -18.47 -1.75 -8.14
CA GLY A 278 -18.17 -3.18 -8.13
C GLY A 278 -18.59 -3.92 -6.86
N ILE A 279 -19.01 -3.20 -5.81
CA ILE A 279 -19.53 -3.78 -4.57
C ILE A 279 -20.92 -4.38 -4.85
N THR A 280 -21.07 -5.67 -4.55
CA THR A 280 -22.31 -6.44 -4.71
C THR A 280 -22.87 -6.84 -3.34
N GLN A 281 -24.16 -7.17 -3.28
CA GLN A 281 -24.78 -7.66 -2.05
C GLN A 281 -24.08 -8.92 -1.51
N GLU A 282 -23.65 -9.82 -2.40
CA GLU A 282 -22.91 -11.03 -2.02
C GLU A 282 -21.59 -10.72 -1.28
N ILE A 283 -20.86 -9.68 -1.71
CA ILE A 283 -19.65 -9.23 -0.99
C ILE A 283 -20.03 -8.67 0.38
N VAL A 284 -21.08 -7.84 0.44
CA VAL A 284 -21.58 -7.22 1.68
C VAL A 284 -22.00 -8.29 2.70
N ASP A 285 -22.78 -9.29 2.26
CA ASP A 285 -23.25 -10.38 3.09
C ASP A 285 -22.08 -11.25 3.59
N LEU A 286 -21.07 -11.48 2.75
CA LEU A 286 -19.88 -12.24 3.12
C LEU A 286 -19.06 -11.52 4.20
N ILE A 287 -18.90 -10.20 4.11
CA ILE A 287 -18.23 -9.40 5.14
C ILE A 287 -19.05 -9.43 6.44
N GLY A 288 -20.36 -9.18 6.37
CA GLY A 288 -21.22 -9.09 7.54
C GLY A 288 -21.42 -10.42 8.29
N SER A 289 -21.24 -11.56 7.61
CA SER A 289 -21.42 -12.90 8.19
C SER A 289 -20.13 -13.59 8.63
N ASN A 290 -18.96 -12.97 8.40
CA ASN A 290 -17.68 -13.60 8.62
C ASN A 290 -16.76 -12.75 9.51
N ASN A 291 -16.37 -13.28 10.67
CA ASN A 291 -15.51 -12.56 11.61
C ASN A 291 -14.05 -12.43 11.15
N SER A 292 -13.63 -13.25 10.18
CA SER A 292 -12.28 -13.19 9.62
C SER A 292 -12.13 -12.13 8.55
N ILE A 293 -13.21 -11.81 7.82
CA ILE A 293 -13.20 -10.67 6.90
C ILE A 293 -13.55 -9.45 7.71
N LEU A 294 -12.57 -8.55 7.88
CA LEU A 294 -12.73 -7.42 8.78
C LEU A 294 -13.86 -6.50 8.31
N PRO A 295 -14.60 -5.88 9.24
CA PRO A 295 -15.61 -4.86 8.95
C PRO A 295 -14.93 -3.54 8.55
N TYR A 296 -14.03 -3.59 7.58
CA TYR A 296 -13.24 -2.48 7.09
C TYR A 296 -13.21 -2.52 5.56
N LEU A 297 -13.57 -1.39 4.94
CA LEU A 297 -13.49 -1.22 3.50
C LEU A 297 -12.84 0.12 3.13
N ASP A 298 -11.76 0.08 2.36
CA ASP A 298 -11.27 1.25 1.64
C ASP A 298 -11.97 1.36 0.28
N MET A 299 -12.90 2.31 0.19
CA MET A 299 -13.79 2.55 -0.94
C MET A 299 -13.58 3.98 -1.49
N PRO A 300 -12.57 4.21 -2.36
CA PRO A 300 -12.24 5.55 -2.84
C PRO A 300 -13.29 6.10 -3.81
N ILE A 301 -13.99 7.17 -3.41
CA ILE A 301 -15.04 7.83 -4.21
C ILE A 301 -14.49 8.91 -5.14
N GLN A 302 -13.29 9.41 -4.88
CA GLN A 302 -12.58 10.46 -5.63
C GLN A 302 -13.21 11.85 -5.57
N HIS A 303 -14.53 12.00 -5.60
CA HIS A 303 -15.20 13.29 -5.41
C HIS A 303 -16.67 13.10 -5.03
N GLY A 304 -17.26 14.10 -4.35
CA GLY A 304 -18.69 14.12 -4.02
C GLY A 304 -19.61 14.84 -5.03
N SER A 305 -19.14 15.28 -6.21
CA SER A 305 -19.97 16.01 -7.19
C SER A 305 -20.19 15.13 -8.41
N ASP A 306 -21.45 14.86 -8.76
CA ASP A 306 -21.81 14.09 -9.95
C ASP A 306 -21.25 14.67 -11.25
N LYS A 307 -21.09 16.00 -11.33
CA LYS A 307 -20.47 16.66 -12.48
C LYS A 307 -19.00 16.28 -12.57
N ILE A 308 -18.27 16.36 -11.47
CA ILE A 308 -16.84 16.06 -11.41
C ILE A 308 -16.60 14.56 -11.56
N LEU A 309 -17.39 13.70 -10.92
CA LEU A 309 -17.34 12.24 -11.10
C LEU A 309 -17.49 11.83 -12.56
N ARG A 310 -18.47 12.40 -13.29
CA ARG A 310 -18.60 12.17 -14.74
C ARG A 310 -17.37 12.65 -15.51
N SER A 311 -16.82 13.80 -15.16
CA SER A 311 -15.63 14.34 -15.81
C SER A 311 -14.37 13.52 -15.52
N MET A 312 -14.28 12.92 -14.33
CA MET A 312 -13.29 11.93 -13.93
C MET A 312 -13.50 10.56 -14.61
N ARG A 313 -14.58 10.39 -15.37
CA ARG A 313 -15.01 9.12 -15.99
C ARG A 313 -15.29 8.01 -14.97
N ARG A 314 -15.84 8.38 -13.81
CA ARG A 314 -16.33 7.43 -12.82
C ARG A 314 -17.73 6.93 -13.26
N PRO A 315 -18.01 5.61 -13.21
CA PRO A 315 -19.31 5.05 -13.51
C PRO A 315 -20.33 5.30 -12.38
N GLU A 316 -19.87 5.56 -11.15
CA GLU A 316 -20.71 5.91 -10.01
C GLU A 316 -21.08 7.40 -9.96
N ASN A 317 -22.12 7.66 -9.19
CA ASN A 317 -22.61 8.97 -8.81
C ASN A 317 -22.98 8.93 -7.32
N GLN A 318 -23.37 10.06 -6.72
CA GLN A 318 -23.73 10.10 -5.31
C GLN A 318 -24.83 9.09 -4.94
N LYS A 319 -25.79 8.82 -5.84
CA LYS A 319 -26.87 7.85 -5.58
C LYS A 319 -26.31 6.43 -5.40
N ILE A 320 -25.42 6.00 -6.30
CA ILE A 320 -24.78 4.67 -6.22
C ILE A 320 -23.93 4.58 -4.96
N ILE A 321 -23.16 5.63 -4.63
CA ILE A 321 -22.34 5.65 -3.42
C ILE A 321 -23.22 5.53 -2.17
N ARG A 322 -24.29 6.33 -2.05
CA ARG A 322 -25.25 6.23 -0.95
C ARG A 322 -25.86 4.84 -0.82
N GLU A 323 -26.25 4.23 -1.94
CA GLU A 323 -26.81 2.88 -1.96
C GLU A 323 -25.81 1.85 -1.42
N ARG A 324 -24.55 1.90 -1.85
CA ARG A 324 -23.50 0.97 -1.38
C ARG A 324 -23.13 1.19 0.08
N VAL A 325 -23.01 2.44 0.52
CA VAL A 325 -22.81 2.78 1.94
C VAL A 325 -23.98 2.27 2.77
N GLY A 326 -25.21 2.42 2.28
CA GLY A 326 -26.42 1.92 2.94
C GLY A 326 -26.38 0.41 3.14
N TRP A 327 -26.08 -0.37 2.10
CA TRP A 327 -25.96 -1.82 2.20
C TRP A 327 -24.89 -2.24 3.22
N LEU A 328 -23.72 -1.61 3.17
CA LEU A 328 -22.61 -1.92 4.08
C LEU A 328 -22.98 -1.61 5.53
N ARG A 329 -23.55 -0.43 5.81
CA ARG A 329 -23.94 -0.03 7.17
C ARG A 329 -25.10 -0.85 7.74
N GLU A 330 -25.97 -1.38 6.88
CA GLU A 330 -27.08 -2.23 7.29
C GLU A 330 -26.61 -3.65 7.65
N SER A 331 -25.70 -4.21 6.86
CA SER A 331 -25.31 -5.63 6.97
C SER A 331 -24.00 -5.88 7.72
N VAL A 332 -23.13 -4.88 7.89
CA VAL A 332 -21.80 -5.04 8.50
C VAL A 332 -21.74 -4.27 9.83
N PRO A 333 -21.84 -4.95 10.98
CA PRO A 333 -21.65 -4.33 12.29
C PRO A 333 -20.24 -3.77 12.44
N ASP A 334 -20.10 -2.69 13.22
CA ASP A 334 -18.82 -2.05 13.55
C ASP A 334 -17.98 -1.66 12.31
N LEU A 335 -18.67 -1.35 11.21
CA LEU A 335 -18.06 -1.00 9.93
C LEU A 335 -17.22 0.27 10.02
N THR A 336 -15.98 0.16 9.55
CA THR A 336 -15.11 1.29 9.23
C THR A 336 -15.04 1.47 7.71
N LEU A 337 -15.59 2.58 7.21
CA LEU A 337 -15.42 2.98 5.81
C LEU A 337 -14.33 4.03 5.69
N ARG A 338 -13.29 3.66 4.94
CA ARG A 338 -12.28 4.59 4.46
C ARG A 338 -12.61 5.01 3.04
N THR A 339 -12.39 6.29 2.73
CA THR A 339 -12.45 6.76 1.35
C THR A 339 -11.32 7.74 1.05
N THR A 340 -11.22 8.10 -0.22
CA THR A 340 -10.25 9.05 -0.75
C THR A 340 -10.95 10.04 -1.65
N VAL A 341 -10.61 11.32 -1.53
CA VAL A 341 -11.09 12.41 -2.39
C VAL A 341 -9.93 13.20 -3.01
N ILE A 342 -10.18 13.75 -4.19
CA ILE A 342 -9.25 14.59 -4.94
C ILE A 342 -9.88 15.98 -5.08
N VAL A 343 -9.21 17.01 -4.57
CA VAL A 343 -9.59 18.42 -4.75
C VAL A 343 -8.82 19.06 -5.89
N GLY A 344 -9.43 20.06 -6.53
CA GLY A 344 -8.80 20.81 -7.61
C GLY A 344 -8.79 20.10 -8.95
N PHE A 345 -9.67 19.11 -9.16
CA PHE A 345 -9.76 18.44 -10.45
C PHE A 345 -10.12 19.45 -11.57
N PRO A 346 -9.58 19.32 -12.80
CA PRO A 346 -9.88 20.27 -13.87
C PRO A 346 -11.38 20.47 -14.11
N GLY A 347 -11.84 21.72 -13.98
CA GLY A 347 -13.26 22.10 -14.08
C GLY A 347 -14.04 22.13 -12.77
N GLU A 348 -13.41 21.88 -11.62
CA GLU A 348 -13.99 21.96 -10.28
C GLU A 348 -14.33 23.41 -9.88
N THR A 349 -15.61 23.66 -9.67
CA THR A 349 -16.15 24.97 -9.24
C THR A 349 -16.36 25.02 -7.73
N GLU A 350 -16.64 26.21 -7.20
CA GLU A 350 -17.02 26.37 -5.78
C GLU A 350 -18.27 25.56 -5.41
N ASP A 351 -19.28 25.53 -6.28
CA ASP A 351 -20.49 24.71 -6.09
C ASP A 351 -20.17 23.21 -6.07
N ASP A 352 -19.22 22.75 -6.88
CA ASP A 352 -18.79 21.35 -6.90
C ASP A 352 -18.07 20.98 -5.59
N PHE A 353 -17.18 21.86 -5.12
CA PHE A 353 -16.47 21.69 -3.86
C PHE A 353 -17.44 21.66 -2.67
N LYS A 354 -18.39 22.61 -2.62
CA LYS A 354 -19.43 22.64 -1.58
C LYS A 354 -20.25 21.35 -1.56
N ARG A 355 -20.68 20.86 -2.73
CA ARG A 355 -21.39 19.57 -2.83
C ARG A 355 -20.56 18.40 -2.31
N MET A 356 -19.24 18.44 -2.46
CA MET A 356 -18.37 17.42 -1.90
C MET A 356 -18.32 17.51 -0.38
N MET A 357 -18.16 18.71 0.19
CA MET A 357 -18.19 18.93 1.63
C MET A 357 -19.51 18.45 2.24
N ASP A 358 -20.65 18.90 1.68
CA ASP A 358 -21.99 18.49 2.10
C ASP A 358 -22.14 16.94 2.04
N PHE A 359 -21.55 16.31 1.02
CA PHE A 359 -21.61 14.85 0.85
C PHE A 359 -20.74 14.10 1.86
N LEU A 360 -19.53 14.60 2.18
CA LEU A 360 -18.66 14.01 3.20
C LEU A 360 -19.29 14.13 4.59
N GLU A 361 -19.90 15.28 4.90
CA GLU A 361 -20.64 15.49 6.15
C GLU A 361 -21.87 14.59 6.26
N GLU A 362 -22.66 14.47 5.18
CA GLU A 362 -23.84 13.59 5.14
C GLU A 362 -23.49 12.11 5.36
N ILE A 363 -22.46 11.63 4.65
CA ILE A 363 -22.07 10.22 4.75
C ILE A 363 -21.34 9.97 6.07
N ALA A 364 -20.55 10.92 6.58
CA ALA A 364 -19.75 10.78 7.78
C ALA A 364 -18.90 9.49 7.75
N PHE A 365 -18.01 9.40 6.76
CA PHE A 365 -17.04 8.32 6.64
C PHE A 365 -16.13 8.27 7.87
N GLU A 366 -15.80 7.07 8.33
CA GLU A 366 -14.92 6.90 9.48
C GLU A 366 -13.50 7.39 9.19
N ARG A 367 -13.04 7.27 7.93
CA ARG A 367 -11.74 7.77 7.47
C ARG A 367 -11.83 8.40 6.08
N VAL A 368 -11.21 9.55 5.87
CA VAL A 368 -11.08 10.19 4.55
C VAL A 368 -9.64 10.64 4.34
N GLY A 369 -9.03 10.18 3.24
CA GLY A 369 -7.80 10.75 2.71
C GLY A 369 -8.10 11.84 1.68
N GLY A 370 -7.52 13.02 1.84
CA GLY A 370 -7.62 14.11 0.86
C GLY A 370 -6.32 14.27 0.07
N PHE A 371 -6.43 14.47 -1.25
CA PHE A 371 -5.28 14.77 -2.11
C PHE A 371 -5.59 15.95 -3.03
N ILE A 372 -4.59 16.78 -3.30
CA ILE A 372 -4.68 17.73 -4.41
C ILE A 372 -4.52 17.00 -5.74
N TYR A 373 -5.20 17.46 -6.78
CA TYR A 373 -5.04 16.92 -8.12
C TYR A 373 -3.59 17.11 -8.60
N SER A 374 -2.93 15.99 -8.92
CA SER A 374 -1.61 15.98 -9.57
C SER A 374 -1.79 15.78 -11.06
N LEU A 375 -1.19 16.68 -11.85
CA LEU A 375 -1.19 16.54 -13.30
C LEU A 375 -0.29 15.36 -13.70
N GLU A 376 -0.82 14.46 -14.52
CA GLU A 376 -0.11 13.30 -15.02
C GLU A 376 -0.10 13.25 -16.55
N ASP A 377 1.08 13.27 -17.15
CA ASP A 377 1.25 13.23 -18.61
C ASP A 377 0.62 11.97 -19.22
N GLY A 378 -0.09 12.15 -20.33
CA GLY A 378 -0.80 11.08 -21.05
C GLY A 378 -2.16 10.73 -20.45
N THR A 379 -2.61 11.41 -19.39
CA THR A 379 -3.97 11.25 -18.85
C THR A 379 -4.95 12.20 -19.54
N ALA A 380 -6.22 11.79 -19.65
CA ALA A 380 -7.24 12.64 -20.25
C ALA A 380 -7.45 13.95 -19.48
N ALA A 381 -7.26 13.93 -18.15
CA ALA A 381 -7.38 15.09 -17.29
C ALA A 381 -6.25 16.12 -17.51
N ALA A 382 -5.06 15.70 -17.95
CA ALA A 382 -3.97 16.63 -18.25
C ALA A 382 -4.29 17.57 -19.44
N GLU A 383 -5.11 17.10 -20.38
CA GLU A 383 -5.57 17.84 -21.57
C GLU A 383 -6.82 18.70 -21.30
N MET A 384 -7.45 18.55 -20.13
CA MET A 384 -8.66 19.30 -19.79
C MET A 384 -8.37 20.78 -19.49
N SER A 385 -9.32 21.64 -19.83
CA SER A 385 -9.33 23.05 -19.44
C SER A 385 -9.90 23.24 -18.03
N GLY A 386 -9.76 24.46 -17.49
CA GLY A 386 -10.29 24.79 -16.16
C GLY A 386 -9.40 24.32 -15.01
N ARG A 387 -8.08 24.52 -15.14
CA ARG A 387 -7.14 24.25 -14.05
C ARG A 387 -7.46 25.10 -12.83
N VAL A 388 -7.51 24.47 -11.68
CA VAL A 388 -7.65 25.16 -10.38
C VAL A 388 -6.25 25.60 -9.92
N PRO A 389 -6.06 26.83 -9.42
CA PRO A 389 -4.78 27.25 -8.85
C PRO A 389 -4.38 26.38 -7.66
N GLU A 390 -3.10 26.03 -7.54
CA GLU A 390 -2.59 25.17 -6.46
C GLU A 390 -2.91 25.75 -5.06
N THR A 391 -2.85 27.07 -4.88
CA THR A 391 -3.21 27.74 -3.63
C THR A 391 -4.65 27.41 -3.22
N LEU A 392 -5.59 27.47 -4.16
CA LEU A 392 -6.99 27.14 -3.91
C LEU A 392 -7.18 25.63 -3.68
N MET A 393 -6.38 24.76 -4.32
CA MET A 393 -6.42 23.32 -4.02
C MET A 393 -5.99 23.04 -2.58
N ARG A 394 -4.96 23.73 -2.10
CA ARG A 394 -4.46 23.58 -0.72
C ARG A 394 -5.49 24.08 0.31
N GLU A 395 -6.07 25.25 0.08
CA GLU A 395 -7.17 25.79 0.91
C GLU A 395 -8.37 24.83 0.99
N ARG A 396 -8.71 24.19 -0.15
CA ARG A 396 -9.78 23.18 -0.21
C ARG A 396 -9.40 21.90 0.52
N LEU A 397 -8.16 21.44 0.39
CA LEU A 397 -7.66 20.27 1.09
C LEU A 397 -7.70 20.48 2.60
N GLU A 398 -7.25 21.64 3.09
CA GLU A 398 -7.31 22.01 4.51
C GLU A 398 -8.74 21.93 5.05
N GLN A 399 -9.71 22.53 4.34
CA GLN A 399 -11.13 22.46 4.70
C GLN A 399 -11.68 21.03 4.75
N VAL A 400 -11.31 20.18 3.79
CA VAL A 400 -11.70 18.76 3.78
C VAL A 400 -11.12 18.04 5.01
N MET A 401 -9.84 18.27 5.31
CA MET A 401 -9.16 17.62 6.43
C MET A 401 -9.69 18.10 7.78
N ASP A 402 -10.06 19.37 7.92
CA ASP A 402 -10.68 19.91 9.13
C ASP A 402 -12.08 19.30 9.38
N LEU A 403 -12.93 19.25 8.36
CA LEU A 403 -14.22 18.55 8.46
C LEU A 403 -14.03 17.08 8.83
N GLN A 404 -13.06 16.40 8.20
CA GLN A 404 -12.80 15.00 8.50
C GLN A 404 -12.25 14.79 9.92
N ARG A 405 -11.43 15.71 10.45
CA ARG A 405 -10.92 15.63 11.82
C ARG A 405 -12.08 15.60 12.81
N ASP A 406 -13.05 16.49 12.65
CA ASP A 406 -14.24 16.54 13.52
C ASP A 406 -15.06 15.25 13.44
N ILE A 407 -15.28 14.71 12.24
CA ILE A 407 -16.01 13.45 12.04
C ILE A 407 -15.24 12.28 12.66
N SER A 408 -13.92 12.20 12.44
CA SER A 408 -13.06 11.11 12.94
C SER A 408 -13.03 11.10 14.46
N PHE A 409 -12.88 12.28 15.08
CA PHE A 409 -12.94 12.43 16.53
C PHE A 409 -14.28 11.97 17.11
N GLN A 410 -15.42 12.34 16.50
CA GLN A 410 -16.73 11.88 16.94
C GLN A 410 -16.90 10.36 16.84
N LYS A 411 -16.41 9.76 15.75
CA LYS A 411 -16.47 8.31 15.53
C LYS A 411 -15.59 7.55 16.52
N ASN A 412 -14.36 8.00 16.74
CA ASN A 412 -13.45 7.41 17.72
C ASN A 412 -13.97 7.57 19.15
N SER A 413 -14.52 8.74 19.49
CA SER A 413 -15.13 8.99 20.80
C SER A 413 -16.29 8.04 21.11
N ALA A 414 -17.06 7.65 20.09
CA ALA A 414 -18.14 6.68 20.25
C ALA A 414 -17.65 5.26 20.58
N LEU A 415 -16.36 4.95 20.35
CA LEU A 415 -15.75 3.67 20.69
C LEU A 415 -15.32 3.60 22.17
N VAL A 416 -15.24 4.72 22.88
CA VAL A 416 -14.83 4.75 24.28
C VAL A 416 -15.79 3.92 25.14
N GLY A 417 -15.23 2.99 25.93
CA GLY A 417 -15.95 2.03 26.76
C GLY A 417 -16.33 0.73 26.05
N SER A 418 -16.12 0.62 24.74
CA SER A 418 -16.34 -0.63 24.00
C SER A 418 -15.19 -1.63 24.21
N ARG A 419 -15.49 -2.92 24.02
CA ARG A 419 -14.52 -4.00 24.05
C ARG A 419 -14.38 -4.61 22.66
N MET A 420 -13.15 -4.75 22.19
CA MET A 420 -12.88 -5.29 20.85
C MET A 420 -11.52 -5.99 20.78
N GLU A 421 -11.32 -6.75 19.72
CA GLU A 421 -10.03 -7.37 19.43
C GLU A 421 -9.07 -6.36 18.79
N ALA A 422 -7.80 -6.42 19.20
CA ALA A 422 -6.70 -5.66 18.63
C ALA A 422 -5.50 -6.57 18.37
N LEU A 423 -4.79 -6.32 17.25
CA LEU A 423 -3.56 -6.99 16.86
C LEU A 423 -2.38 -6.14 17.32
N VAL A 424 -1.51 -6.72 18.16
CA VAL A 424 -0.33 -6.04 18.68
C VAL A 424 0.74 -5.99 17.59
N ASP A 425 1.15 -4.79 17.19
CA ASP A 425 2.17 -4.57 16.16
C ASP A 425 3.55 -4.34 16.75
N GLU A 426 3.62 -3.61 17.86
CA GLU A 426 4.89 -3.30 18.53
C GLU A 426 4.78 -3.47 20.04
N THR A 427 5.90 -3.84 20.65
CA THR A 427 6.04 -3.96 22.10
C THR A 427 7.30 -3.25 22.56
N HIS A 428 7.16 -2.42 23.59
CA HIS A 428 8.24 -1.60 24.13
C HIS A 428 8.43 -1.93 25.61
N ALA A 429 9.44 -2.76 25.92
CA ALA A 429 9.75 -3.20 27.29
C ALA A 429 10.73 -2.27 28.04
N ASP A 430 11.57 -1.53 27.31
CA ASP A 430 12.70 -0.76 27.89
C ASP A 430 12.59 0.76 27.71
N SER A 431 11.39 1.29 27.41
CA SER A 431 11.22 2.73 27.19
C SER A 431 11.47 3.53 28.47
N PRO A 432 12.46 4.45 28.51
CA PRO A 432 12.78 5.24 29.70
C PRO A 432 11.61 6.09 30.18
N TYR A 433 10.73 6.49 29.27
CA TYR A 433 9.55 7.30 29.57
C TYR A 433 8.48 6.50 30.33
N PHE A 434 8.36 5.20 30.06
CA PHE A 434 7.32 4.36 30.67
C PHE A 434 7.79 3.62 31.92
N GLN A 435 9.11 3.50 32.14
CA GLN A 435 9.69 2.95 33.37
C GLN A 435 9.31 3.76 34.63
N GLU A 436 9.03 5.06 34.50
CA GLU A 436 8.52 5.89 35.61
C GLU A 436 7.06 5.57 35.97
N ILE A 437 6.27 5.07 35.01
CA ILE A 437 4.82 4.83 35.16
C ILE A 437 4.54 3.37 35.55
N SER A 438 5.26 2.41 34.94
CA SER A 438 5.21 1.00 35.29
C SER A 438 6.61 0.39 35.13
N PRO A 439 7.37 0.22 36.24
CA PRO A 439 8.77 -0.22 36.19
C PRO A 439 8.99 -1.58 35.51
N ASN A 440 7.94 -2.41 35.40
CA ASN A 440 7.97 -3.76 34.83
C ASN A 440 6.92 -3.98 33.73
N GLY A 441 6.21 -2.93 33.31
CA GLY A 441 5.10 -3.07 32.35
C GLY A 441 5.58 -2.95 30.90
N VAL A 442 5.08 -3.82 30.03
CA VAL A 442 5.29 -3.74 28.58
C VAL A 442 4.21 -2.84 27.98
N PHE A 443 4.62 -1.76 27.33
CA PHE A 443 3.73 -0.92 26.52
C PHE A 443 3.57 -1.55 25.12
N GLY A 444 2.39 -1.41 24.52
CA GLY A 444 2.13 -1.94 23.18
C GLY A 444 1.52 -0.90 22.24
N ILE A 445 1.86 -0.99 20.97
CA ILE A 445 1.10 -0.37 19.88
C ILE A 445 0.34 -1.50 19.17
N ALA A 446 -0.95 -1.31 18.99
CA ALA A 446 -1.83 -2.29 18.37
C ALA A 446 -2.79 -1.63 17.39
N ARG A 447 -3.44 -2.44 16.56
CA ARG A 447 -4.52 -2.00 15.66
C ARG A 447 -5.79 -2.78 15.91
N THR A 448 -6.89 -2.04 16.01
CA THR A 448 -8.23 -2.64 16.04
C THR A 448 -8.63 -3.13 14.65
N LYS A 449 -9.76 -3.84 14.57
CA LYS A 449 -10.37 -4.22 13.28
C LYS A 449 -10.63 -3.02 12.35
N GLY A 450 -10.83 -1.83 12.90
CA GLY A 450 -11.05 -0.59 12.15
C GLY A 450 -9.78 0.16 11.73
N GLN A 451 -8.57 -0.31 12.10
CA GLN A 451 -7.31 0.38 11.81
C GLN A 451 -6.44 -0.45 10.86
N ALA A 452 -6.22 0.06 9.65
CA ALA A 452 -5.26 -0.51 8.72
C ALA A 452 -3.81 -0.19 9.11
N VAL A 453 -2.87 -1.05 8.69
CA VAL A 453 -1.43 -0.79 8.83
C VAL A 453 -1.01 0.40 7.94
N ASP A 454 -0.05 1.21 8.40
CA ASP A 454 0.58 2.36 7.72
C ASP A 454 -0.30 3.55 7.32
N VAL A 455 -1.61 3.38 7.14
CA VAL A 455 -2.50 4.39 6.53
C VAL A 455 -3.51 5.00 7.50
N ASP A 456 -3.69 4.38 8.66
CA ASP A 456 -4.67 4.72 9.67
C ASP A 456 -3.99 4.99 11.03
N GLY A 457 -4.71 5.62 11.96
CA GLY A 457 -4.23 5.76 13.34
C GLY A 457 -4.05 4.43 14.07
N VAL A 458 -3.37 4.44 15.20
CA VAL A 458 -3.02 3.28 16.01
C VAL A 458 -3.78 3.24 17.34
N THR A 459 -3.69 2.14 18.06
CA THR A 459 -4.19 2.00 19.42
C THR A 459 -3.02 1.80 20.38
N HIS A 460 -2.83 2.76 21.27
CA HIS A 460 -1.85 2.69 22.35
C HIS A 460 -2.40 1.84 23.50
N LEU A 461 -1.66 0.83 23.93
CA LEU A 461 -2.04 -0.07 25.00
C LEU A 461 -1.36 0.33 26.31
N HIS A 462 -2.15 0.45 27.38
CA HIS A 462 -1.61 0.62 28.72
C HIS A 462 -0.65 -0.53 29.09
N PRO A 463 0.38 -0.24 29.93
CA PRO A 463 1.36 -1.25 30.30
C PRO A 463 0.73 -2.48 30.96
N THR A 464 1.17 -3.67 30.55
CA THR A 464 0.74 -4.97 31.09
C THR A 464 1.95 -5.89 31.32
N ASP A 465 1.76 -7.01 32.00
CA ASP A 465 2.84 -7.92 32.39
C ASP A 465 3.49 -8.63 31.18
N GLU A 466 2.68 -9.06 30.20
CA GLU A 466 3.14 -9.70 28.97
C GLU A 466 2.35 -9.20 27.75
N LEU A 467 3.07 -8.83 26.69
CA LEU A 467 2.56 -8.57 25.34
C LEU A 467 3.56 -9.11 24.32
N LYS A 468 3.06 -9.66 23.21
CA LYS A 468 3.89 -10.12 22.09
C LYS A 468 3.39 -9.53 20.78
N SER A 469 4.33 -9.11 19.93
CA SER A 469 4.03 -8.75 18.54
C SER A 469 3.32 -9.90 17.81
N GLY A 470 2.31 -9.58 17.02
CA GLY A 470 1.45 -10.54 16.34
C GLY A 470 0.44 -11.25 17.22
N GLU A 471 0.29 -10.86 18.49
CA GLU A 471 -0.75 -11.38 19.37
C GLU A 471 -2.10 -10.68 19.13
N LEU A 472 -3.19 -11.43 19.15
CA LEU A 472 -4.54 -10.88 19.17
C LEU A 472 -5.01 -10.81 20.62
N VAL A 473 -5.31 -9.61 21.10
CA VAL A 473 -5.73 -9.34 22.47
C VAL A 473 -7.10 -8.69 22.48
N THR A 474 -7.88 -8.91 23.55
CA THR A 474 -9.11 -8.15 23.78
C THR A 474 -8.77 -6.90 24.59
N ILE A 475 -9.24 -5.75 24.11
CA ILE A 475 -9.00 -4.47 24.74
C ILE A 475 -10.30 -3.75 25.06
N GLU A 476 -10.28 -2.91 26.08
CA GLU A 476 -11.32 -1.94 26.38
C GLU A 476 -10.79 -0.55 26.04
N ILE A 477 -11.46 0.16 25.13
CA ILE A 477 -11.07 1.53 24.76
C ILE A 477 -11.40 2.47 25.92
N GLN A 478 -10.41 3.23 26.39
CA GLN A 478 -10.56 4.13 27.53
C GLN A 478 -10.64 5.59 27.10
N GLU A 479 -9.85 5.95 26.10
CA GLU A 479 -9.75 7.31 25.58
C GLU A 479 -9.56 7.27 24.05
N SER A 480 -9.81 8.40 23.41
CA SER A 480 -9.65 8.58 21.97
C SER A 480 -9.10 9.96 21.66
N GLU A 481 -8.22 10.01 20.68
CA GLU A 481 -7.79 11.24 20.02
C GLU A 481 -8.44 11.35 18.62
N ASP A 482 -8.02 12.33 17.83
CA ASP A 482 -8.57 12.60 16.49
C ASP A 482 -8.49 11.35 15.58
N TYR A 483 -7.37 10.61 15.66
CA TYR A 483 -7.11 9.43 14.82
C TYR A 483 -6.72 8.18 15.62
N ASP A 484 -6.11 8.37 16.78
CA ASP A 484 -5.58 7.31 17.63
C ASP A 484 -6.53 6.97 18.78
N LEU A 485 -6.38 5.75 19.31
CA LEU A 485 -7.13 5.26 20.45
C LEU A 485 -6.18 4.91 21.59
N ILE A 486 -6.69 4.94 22.82
CA ILE A 486 -5.96 4.48 24.00
C ILE A 486 -6.82 3.42 24.68
N GLY A 487 -6.25 2.24 24.90
CA GLY A 487 -6.96 1.10 25.46
C GLY A 487 -6.14 0.35 26.51
N LYS A 488 -6.82 -0.50 27.28
CA LYS A 488 -6.19 -1.48 28.17
C LYS A 488 -6.55 -2.88 27.74
N VAL A 489 -5.62 -3.81 27.89
CA VAL A 489 -5.90 -5.24 27.72
C VAL A 489 -6.85 -5.69 28.84
N VAL A 490 -7.87 -6.48 28.48
CA VAL A 490 -8.82 -7.07 29.42
C VAL A 490 -8.83 -8.59 29.26
N VAL A 491 -8.88 -9.29 30.40
CA VAL A 491 -8.92 -10.76 30.50
C VAL A 491 -10.34 -11.28 30.50
#